data_AF-A0A517U531-F1
#
_entry.id   AF-A0A517U531-F1
#
_cell.length_a   1.000
_cell.length_b   1.000
_cell.length_c   1.000
_cell.angle_alpha   90.00
_cell.angle_beta   90.00
_cell.angle_gamma   90.00
#
_symmetry.space_group_name_H-M   'P 1'
#
loop_
_entity.id
_entity.type
_entity.pdbx_description
1 polymer ?
#
loop_
_entity_poly.entity_id
_entity_poly.type
_entity_poly.pdbx_seq_one_letter_code
_entity_poly.pdbx_strand_id
1 'polypeptide(L)'
;MSVQRWLDEVRSGCGRRRLPPAYVERLVGELSDHLTELMEDSMSMEASERPPTLLGSASEIVAAASSEYRRRRFSGRHPWLAFVIAPTLSLPILWAGSLLMLVFGAKAIGFDSESPTATAATSHWATEMLPFAVLGTLILPVAVATIAFCQLAIKTAVSRRWLLACCLVLAIIGGAANSSVSLPTPGTKGSVAFGFGVSLPPSPQQIAQFLLPLLLGCWMLHVGRGTAVSVSGN
;
A
#
# COMPACT_ATOMS: atom_id res chain seq x y z
N MET A 1 21.02 -21.12 -27.56
CA MET A 1 21.01 -20.26 -26.36
C MET A 1 21.40 -21.16 -25.19
N SER A 2 22.33 -20.74 -24.31
CA SER A 2 22.69 -21.57 -23.15
C SER A 2 21.54 -21.60 -22.13
N VAL A 3 21.39 -22.72 -21.41
CA VAL A 3 20.38 -22.89 -20.36
C VAL A 3 20.47 -21.76 -19.33
N GLN A 4 21.69 -21.41 -18.92
CA GLN A 4 21.93 -20.32 -17.97
C GLN A 4 21.36 -18.99 -18.46
N ARG A 5 21.59 -18.65 -19.73
CA ARG A 5 21.06 -17.41 -20.32
C ARG A 5 19.53 -17.40 -20.35
N TRP A 6 18.90 -18.54 -20.61
CA TRP A 6 17.44 -18.67 -20.57
C TRP A 6 16.90 -18.46 -19.15
N LEU A 7 17.53 -19.07 -18.13
CA LEU A 7 17.15 -18.89 -16.72
C LEU A 7 17.32 -17.43 -16.25
N ASP A 8 18.37 -16.75 -16.69
CA ASP A 8 18.58 -15.33 -16.39
C ASP A 8 17.55 -14.42 -17.09
N GLU A 9 17.11 -14.78 -18.29
CA GLU A 9 15.99 -14.14 -18.98
C GLU A 9 14.66 -14.32 -18.21
N VAL A 10 14.40 -15.51 -17.66
CA VAL A 10 13.24 -15.77 -16.79
C VAL A 10 13.35 -14.95 -15.49
N ARG A 11 14.50 -14.97 -14.82
CA ARG A 11 14.76 -14.20 -13.58
C ARG A 11 14.52 -12.71 -13.80
N SER A 12 15.13 -12.14 -14.85
CA SER A 12 14.98 -10.72 -15.20
C SER A 12 13.55 -10.37 -15.66
N GLY A 13 12.87 -11.27 -16.37
CA GLY A 13 11.48 -11.11 -16.78
C GLY A 13 10.51 -11.09 -15.60
N CYS A 14 10.71 -11.99 -14.63
CA CYS A 14 9.95 -12.04 -13.38
C CYS A 14 10.19 -10.80 -12.53
N GLY A 15 11.45 -10.33 -12.43
CA GLY A 15 11.80 -9.08 -11.76
C GLY A 15 11.10 -7.86 -12.37
N ARG A 16 11.07 -7.75 -13.71
CA ARG A 16 10.33 -6.70 -14.44
C ARG A 16 8.82 -6.70 -14.14
N ARG A 17 8.25 -7.87 -13.83
CA ARG A 17 6.84 -8.02 -13.43
C ARG A 17 6.61 -7.89 -11.91
N ARG A 18 7.64 -7.54 -11.13
CA ARG A 18 7.58 -7.33 -9.68
C ARG A 18 7.13 -8.56 -8.90
N LEU A 19 7.48 -9.76 -9.38
CA LEU A 19 7.33 -10.96 -8.57
C LEU A 19 8.29 -10.91 -7.37
N PRO A 20 7.89 -11.39 -6.18
CA PRO A 20 8.76 -11.37 -5.01
C PRO A 20 10.06 -12.15 -5.26
N PRO A 21 11.23 -11.65 -4.83
CA PRO A 21 12.52 -12.31 -5.08
C PRO A 21 12.55 -13.78 -4.64
N ALA A 22 12.03 -14.08 -3.44
CA ALA A 22 11.95 -15.45 -2.94
C ALA A 22 11.09 -16.38 -3.81
N TYR A 23 10.04 -15.86 -4.46
CA TYR A 23 9.24 -16.63 -5.41
C TYR A 23 10.01 -16.86 -6.72
N VAL A 24 10.74 -15.85 -7.19
CA VAL A 24 11.55 -15.96 -8.41
C VAL A 24 12.67 -16.97 -8.23
N GLU A 25 13.41 -16.92 -7.11
CA GLU A 25 14.50 -17.87 -6.86
C GLU A 25 13.97 -19.30 -6.72
N ARG A 26 12.84 -19.48 -6.03
CA ARG A 26 12.18 -20.80 -5.98
C ARG A 26 11.79 -21.30 -7.37
N LEU A 27 11.15 -20.46 -8.18
CA LEU A 27 10.74 -20.82 -9.54
C LEU A 27 11.93 -21.16 -10.43
N VAL A 28 13.01 -20.36 -10.37
CA VAL A 28 14.21 -20.58 -11.17
C VAL A 28 14.93 -21.86 -10.72
N GLY A 29 14.95 -22.15 -9.41
CA GLY A 29 15.45 -23.42 -8.87
C GLY A 29 14.64 -24.61 -9.39
N GLU A 30 13.31 -24.59 -9.22
CA GLU A 30 12.41 -25.64 -9.72
C GLU A 30 12.57 -25.86 -11.24
N LEU A 31 12.72 -24.79 -12.03
CA LEU A 31 12.97 -24.89 -13.47
C LEU A 31 14.36 -25.47 -13.81
N SER A 32 15.39 -25.12 -13.04
CA SER A 32 16.75 -25.64 -13.23
C SER A 32 16.82 -27.14 -12.95
N ASP A 33 16.12 -27.59 -11.91
CA ASP A 33 16.05 -29.00 -11.53
C ASP A 33 15.36 -29.80 -12.67
N HIS A 34 14.19 -29.34 -13.13
CA HIS A 34 13.50 -29.98 -14.26
C HIS A 34 14.29 -29.95 -15.58
N LEU A 35 15.06 -28.89 -15.82
CA LEU A 35 15.94 -28.83 -16.98
C LEU A 35 17.09 -29.84 -16.90
N THR A 36 17.60 -30.07 -15.69
CA THR A 36 18.65 -31.08 -15.45
C THR A 36 18.09 -32.48 -15.68
N GLU A 37 16.90 -32.77 -15.14
CA GLU A 37 16.19 -34.05 -15.38
C GLU A 37 15.96 -34.28 -16.88
N LEU A 38 15.45 -33.28 -17.61
CA LEU A 38 15.24 -33.37 -19.06
C LEU A 38 16.55 -33.57 -19.83
N MET A 39 17.64 -32.95 -19.38
CA MET A 39 18.96 -33.14 -20.00
C MET A 39 19.47 -34.56 -19.78
N GLU A 40 19.34 -35.12 -18.58
CA GLU A 40 19.72 -36.49 -18.26
C GLU A 40 18.91 -37.50 -19.09
N ASP A 41 17.59 -37.32 -19.21
CA ASP A 41 16.71 -38.15 -20.03
C ASP A 41 17.06 -38.06 -21.53
N SER A 42 17.35 -36.85 -22.03
CA SER A 42 17.74 -36.64 -23.43
C SER A 42 19.09 -37.24 -23.80
N MET A 43 20.00 -37.44 -22.82
CA MET A 43 21.25 -38.16 -23.06
C MET A 43 21.03 -39.67 -23.15
N SER A 44 19.93 -40.19 -22.61
CA SER A 44 19.57 -41.61 -22.69
C SER A 44 18.82 -41.99 -23.97
N MET A 45 18.18 -41.03 -24.65
CA MET A 45 17.52 -41.23 -25.95
C MET A 45 18.30 -40.48 -27.02
N GLU A 46 18.82 -41.16 -28.06
CA GLU A 46 19.59 -40.57 -29.18
C GLU A 46 18.87 -39.47 -30.01
N ALA A 47 17.70 -38.98 -29.58
CA ALA A 47 16.94 -37.93 -30.23
C ALA A 47 17.44 -36.52 -29.82
N SER A 48 18.16 -35.88 -30.75
CA SER A 48 18.80 -34.56 -30.63
C SER A 48 17.84 -33.35 -30.58
N GLU A 49 16.76 -33.40 -29.80
CA GLU A 49 15.97 -32.19 -29.52
C GLU A 49 16.57 -31.40 -28.36
N ARG A 50 16.74 -30.08 -28.54
CA ARG A 50 17.35 -29.23 -27.53
C ARG A 50 16.34 -28.97 -26.39
N PRO A 51 16.72 -29.13 -25.11
CA PRO A 51 15.83 -28.92 -23.96
C PRO A 51 15.04 -27.60 -23.92
N PRO A 52 15.59 -26.43 -24.34
CA PRO A 52 14.87 -25.15 -24.26
C PRO A 52 13.65 -25.05 -25.18
N THR A 53 13.56 -25.84 -26.25
CA THR A 53 12.39 -25.83 -27.14
C THR A 53 11.20 -26.57 -26.53
N LEU A 54 11.41 -27.45 -25.54
CA LEU A 54 10.35 -28.22 -24.89
C LEU A 54 9.59 -27.41 -23.83
N LEU A 55 10.26 -26.49 -23.12
CA LEU A 55 9.65 -25.66 -22.07
C LEU A 55 9.02 -24.37 -22.59
N GLY A 56 9.18 -24.05 -23.87
CA GLY A 56 8.72 -22.80 -24.47
C GLY A 56 9.62 -21.60 -24.19
N SER A 57 9.17 -20.43 -24.60
CA SER A 57 9.97 -19.21 -24.47
C SER A 57 10.01 -18.69 -23.03
N ALA A 58 11.12 -18.06 -22.63
CA ALA A 58 11.25 -17.46 -21.31
C ALA A 58 10.12 -16.46 -20.99
N SER A 59 9.61 -15.75 -22.01
CA SER A 59 8.53 -14.78 -21.87
C SER A 59 7.18 -15.44 -21.56
N GLU A 60 6.90 -16.62 -22.12
CA GLU A 60 5.71 -17.42 -21.81
C GLU A 60 5.75 -17.93 -20.37
N ILE A 61 6.89 -18.47 -19.92
CA ILE A 61 7.09 -18.90 -18.53
C ILE A 61 6.90 -17.73 -17.56
N VAL A 62 7.50 -16.57 -17.85
CA VAL A 62 7.32 -15.35 -17.04
C VAL A 62 5.85 -14.91 -16.99
N ALA A 63 5.13 -15.00 -18.11
CA ALA A 63 3.72 -14.66 -18.18
C ALA A 63 2.85 -15.64 -17.38
N ALA A 64 3.11 -16.95 -17.52
CA ALA A 64 2.42 -18.02 -16.80
C ALA A 64 2.66 -17.91 -15.28
N ALA A 65 3.92 -17.80 -14.86
CA ALA A 65 4.29 -17.62 -13.46
C ALA A 65 3.64 -16.38 -12.83
N SER A 66 3.58 -15.27 -13.58
CA SER A 66 2.90 -14.06 -13.12
C SER A 66 1.39 -14.21 -13.00
N SER A 67 0.77 -14.95 -13.93
CA SER A 67 -0.66 -15.26 -13.90
C SER A 67 -1.00 -16.13 -12.70
N GLU A 68 -0.22 -17.20 -12.49
CA GLU A 68 -0.40 -18.15 -11.40
C GLU A 68 -0.20 -17.49 -10.03
N TYR A 69 0.87 -16.70 -9.88
CA TYR A 69 1.11 -15.94 -8.65
C TYR A 69 -0.07 -15.03 -8.28
N ARG A 70 -0.63 -14.31 -9.27
CA ARG A 70 -1.83 -13.48 -9.06
C ARG A 70 -3.06 -14.32 -8.72
N ARG A 71 -3.24 -15.49 -9.35
CA ARG A 71 -4.35 -16.39 -9.08
C ARG A 71 -4.32 -16.97 -7.67
N ARG A 72 -3.16 -17.08 -7.02
CA ARG A 72 -3.07 -17.60 -5.65
C ARG A 72 -3.51 -16.61 -4.57
N ARG A 73 -3.45 -15.30 -4.83
CA ARG A 73 -3.86 -14.27 -3.86
C ARG A 73 -5.26 -13.72 -4.14
N PHE A 74 -6.03 -13.54 -3.06
CA PHE A 74 -7.37 -12.94 -3.13
C PHE A 74 -7.37 -11.57 -3.85
N SER A 75 -6.39 -10.72 -3.55
CA SER A 75 -6.24 -9.40 -4.18
C SER A 75 -5.95 -9.45 -5.69
N GLY A 76 -5.44 -10.57 -6.19
CA GLY A 76 -5.25 -10.80 -7.63
C GLY A 76 -6.53 -11.29 -8.33
N ARG A 77 -7.38 -12.06 -7.63
CA ARG A 77 -8.67 -12.54 -8.15
C ARG A 77 -9.72 -11.44 -8.19
N HIS A 78 -9.78 -10.62 -7.14
CA HIS A 78 -10.80 -9.58 -6.98
C HIS A 78 -10.15 -8.22 -6.66
N PRO A 79 -9.48 -7.58 -7.64
CA PRO A 79 -8.76 -6.34 -7.39
C PRO A 79 -9.69 -5.19 -6.97
N TRP A 80 -10.93 -5.16 -7.45
CA TRP A 80 -11.91 -4.15 -7.03
C TRP A 80 -12.27 -4.27 -5.54
N LEU A 81 -12.43 -5.48 -5.00
CA LEU A 81 -12.66 -5.69 -3.56
C LEU A 81 -11.46 -5.19 -2.73
N ALA A 82 -10.24 -5.52 -3.18
CA ALA A 82 -9.03 -5.19 -2.44
C ALA A 82 -8.61 -3.72 -2.52
N PHE A 83 -8.87 -3.03 -3.63
CA PHE A 83 -8.35 -1.68 -3.89
C PHE A 83 -9.43 -0.60 -4.01
N VAL A 84 -10.72 -0.97 -3.94
CA VAL A 84 -11.83 -0.02 -3.84
C VAL A 84 -12.56 -0.21 -2.53
N ILE A 85 -13.10 -1.40 -2.27
CA ILE A 85 -13.93 -1.62 -1.07
C ILE A 85 -13.11 -1.63 0.22
N ALA A 86 -12.03 -2.41 0.26
CA ALA A 86 -11.20 -2.50 1.45
C ALA A 86 -10.65 -1.14 1.93
N PRO A 87 -10.08 -0.26 1.08
CA PRO A 87 -9.66 1.07 1.52
C PRO A 87 -10.83 1.92 2.02
N THR A 88 -11.99 1.88 1.35
CA THR A 88 -13.20 2.59 1.78
C THR A 88 -13.66 2.15 3.18
N LEU A 89 -13.64 0.84 3.47
CA LEU A 89 -14.02 0.32 4.78
C LEU A 89 -12.95 0.54 5.86
N SER A 90 -11.66 0.53 5.47
CA SER A 90 -10.55 0.69 6.42
C SER A 90 -10.46 2.11 6.99
N LEU A 91 -10.84 3.14 6.22
CA LEU A 91 -10.71 4.54 6.65
C LEU A 91 -11.57 4.87 7.87
N PRO A 92 -12.88 4.57 7.91
CA PRO A 92 -13.70 4.75 9.11
C PRO A 92 -13.13 4.05 10.34
N ILE A 93 -12.58 2.84 10.17
CA ILE A 93 -11.97 2.08 11.26
C ILE A 93 -10.71 2.79 11.77
N LEU A 94 -9.84 3.25 10.86
CA LEU A 94 -8.62 3.98 11.23
C LEU A 94 -8.94 5.34 11.87
N TRP A 95 -9.94 6.06 11.37
CA TRP A 95 -10.40 7.30 12.01
C TRP A 95 -10.97 7.04 13.40
N ALA A 96 -11.84 6.04 13.57
CA ALA A 96 -12.35 5.65 14.88
C ALA A 96 -11.20 5.30 15.83
N GLY A 97 -10.22 4.53 15.37
CA GLY A 97 -9.01 4.22 16.14
C GLY A 97 -8.19 5.47 16.53
N SER A 98 -8.02 6.43 15.60
CA SER A 98 -7.31 7.68 15.86
C SER A 98 -8.04 8.58 16.87
N LEU A 99 -9.38 8.63 16.80
CA LEU A 99 -10.22 9.37 17.73
C LEU A 99 -10.17 8.73 19.12
N LEU A 100 -10.25 7.40 19.20
CA LEU A 100 -10.08 6.69 20.46
C LEU A 100 -8.69 6.97 21.06
N MET A 101 -7.62 6.89 20.26
CA MET A 101 -6.28 7.25 20.72
C MET A 101 -6.22 8.69 21.24
N LEU A 102 -6.85 9.65 20.56
CA LEU A 102 -6.89 11.03 21.01
C LEU A 102 -7.61 11.18 22.35
N VAL A 103 -8.79 10.54 22.51
CA VAL A 103 -9.59 10.58 23.74
C VAL A 103 -8.83 9.92 24.90
N PHE A 104 -8.28 8.72 24.70
CA PHE A 104 -7.52 8.02 25.73
C PHE A 104 -6.22 8.75 26.07
N GLY A 105 -5.54 9.33 25.07
CA GLY A 105 -4.35 10.15 25.29
C GLY A 105 -4.66 11.39 26.13
N ALA A 106 -5.75 12.10 25.83
CA ALA A 106 -6.19 13.24 26.62
C ALA A 106 -6.49 12.84 28.08
N LYS A 107 -7.18 11.71 28.29
CA LYS A 107 -7.44 11.17 29.63
C LYS A 107 -6.16 10.80 30.37
N ALA A 108 -5.22 10.14 29.70
CA ALA A 108 -3.95 9.74 30.30
C ALA A 108 -3.09 10.93 30.75
N ILE A 109 -3.21 12.08 30.09
CA ILE A 109 -2.51 13.33 30.44
C ILE A 109 -3.26 14.10 31.55
N GLY A 110 -4.45 13.65 31.96
CA GLY A 110 -5.21 14.24 33.08
C GLY A 110 -6.14 15.38 32.65
N PHE A 111 -6.56 15.45 31.38
CA PHE A 111 -7.57 16.41 30.90
C PHE A 111 -9.01 16.08 31.32
N ASP A 112 -9.20 15.12 32.23
CA ASP A 112 -10.53 14.86 32.78
C ASP A 112 -10.93 15.99 33.73
N SER A 113 -12.20 16.41 33.67
CA SER A 113 -12.70 17.64 34.32
C SER A 113 -12.63 17.62 35.85
N GLU A 114 -12.31 16.47 36.43
CA GLU A 114 -12.22 16.23 37.87
C GLU A 114 -10.78 16.09 38.37
N SER A 115 -9.77 16.21 37.50
CA SER A 115 -8.38 16.04 37.91
C SER A 115 -7.85 17.32 38.59
N PRO A 116 -7.37 17.24 39.85
CA PRO A 116 -6.79 18.39 40.56
C PRO A 116 -5.43 18.84 39.98
N THR A 117 -4.93 18.16 38.95
CA THR A 117 -3.63 18.43 38.31
C THR A 117 -3.74 19.29 37.05
N ALA A 118 -4.95 19.65 36.60
CA ALA A 118 -5.15 20.57 35.48
C ALA A 118 -4.74 22.01 35.89
N THR A 119 -3.51 22.39 35.58
CA THR A 119 -3.02 23.75 35.80
C THR A 119 -3.42 24.68 34.64
N ALA A 120 -3.40 25.99 34.86
CA ALA A 120 -3.62 26.97 33.80
C ALA A 120 -2.64 26.78 32.62
N ALA A 121 -1.41 26.33 32.88
CA ALA A 121 -0.42 26.05 31.85
C ALA A 121 -0.79 24.85 30.96
N THR A 122 -1.31 23.76 31.54
CA THR A 122 -1.69 22.57 30.76
C THR A 122 -2.92 22.84 29.88
N SER A 123 -3.89 23.61 30.38
CA SER A 123 -5.06 24.01 29.58
C SER A 123 -4.69 24.89 28.39
N HIS A 124 -3.82 25.88 28.57
CA HIS A 124 -3.33 26.72 27.47
C HIS A 124 -2.57 25.90 26.42
N TRP A 125 -1.67 25.01 26.85
CA TRP A 125 -0.96 24.14 25.90
C TRP A 125 -1.93 23.23 25.11
N ALA A 126 -2.96 22.69 25.76
CA ALA A 126 -3.95 21.83 25.11
C ALA A 126 -4.71 22.56 24.01
N THR A 127 -5.13 23.80 24.29
CA THR A 127 -5.86 24.62 23.30
C THR A 127 -4.99 24.95 22.10
N GLU A 128 -3.70 25.20 22.31
CA GLU A 128 -2.72 25.44 21.23
C GLU A 128 -2.42 24.17 20.42
N MET A 129 -2.41 22.99 21.05
CA MET A 129 -2.12 21.72 20.37
C MET A 129 -3.33 21.09 19.68
N LEU A 130 -4.54 21.48 20.08
CA LEU A 130 -5.79 20.90 19.57
C LEU A 130 -5.90 20.95 18.03
N PRO A 131 -5.57 22.06 17.33
CA PRO A 131 -5.63 22.10 15.87
C PRO A 131 -4.70 21.07 15.21
N PHE A 132 -3.49 20.89 15.76
CA PHE A 132 -2.53 19.91 15.26
C PHE A 132 -2.99 18.48 15.52
N ALA A 133 -3.56 18.22 16.70
CA ALA A 133 -4.13 16.92 17.02
C ALA A 133 -5.29 16.57 16.08
N VAL A 134 -6.21 17.50 15.84
CA VAL A 134 -7.33 17.35 14.90
C VAL A 134 -6.82 17.11 13.48
N LEU A 135 -5.88 17.93 13.01
CA LEU A 135 -5.25 17.75 11.70
C LEU A 135 -4.59 16.37 11.57
N GLY A 136 -3.85 15.95 12.61
CA GLY A 136 -3.22 14.65 12.71
C GLY A 136 -4.24 13.51 12.63
N THR A 137 -5.36 13.59 13.36
CA THR A 137 -6.42 12.57 13.30
C THR A 137 -7.05 12.44 11.92
N LEU A 138 -7.08 13.51 11.11
CA LEU A 138 -7.59 13.44 9.76
C LEU A 138 -6.57 12.92 8.75
N ILE A 139 -5.33 13.40 8.81
CA ILE A 139 -4.28 13.09 7.82
C ILE A 139 -3.65 11.72 8.06
N LEU A 140 -3.37 11.37 9.32
CA LEU A 140 -2.60 10.16 9.66
C LEU A 140 -3.30 8.88 9.18
N PRO A 141 -4.61 8.66 9.41
CA PRO A 141 -5.33 7.49 8.87
C PRO A 141 -5.24 7.35 7.35
N VAL A 142 -5.36 8.47 6.63
CA VAL A 142 -5.29 8.51 5.17
C VAL A 142 -3.87 8.15 4.68
N ALA A 143 -2.84 8.69 5.33
CA ALA A 143 -1.44 8.37 5.03
C ALA A 143 -1.14 6.89 5.29
N VAL A 144 -1.52 6.37 6.47
CA VAL A 144 -1.31 4.98 6.86
C VAL A 144 -2.03 4.02 5.91
N ALA A 145 -3.31 4.28 5.59
CA ALA A 145 -4.06 3.49 4.62
C ALA A 145 -3.36 3.50 3.25
N THR A 146 -2.97 4.67 2.75
CA THR A 146 -2.31 4.80 1.45
C THR A 146 -1.02 3.98 1.40
N ILE A 147 -0.16 4.09 2.42
CA ILE A 147 1.09 3.35 2.49
C ILE A 147 0.81 1.84 2.54
N ALA A 148 -0.10 1.40 3.40
CA ALA A 148 -0.44 -0.02 3.55
C ALA A 148 -0.98 -0.64 2.24
N PHE A 149 -1.93 0.03 1.57
CA PHE A 149 -2.50 -0.47 0.32
C PHE A 149 -1.52 -0.36 -0.86
N CYS A 150 -0.68 0.67 -0.92
CA CYS A 150 0.40 0.75 -1.91
C CYS A 150 1.42 -0.38 -1.73
N GLN A 151 1.84 -0.66 -0.50
CA GLN A 151 2.72 -1.79 -0.20
C GLN A 151 2.07 -3.12 -0.57
N LEU A 152 0.77 -3.28 -0.28
CA LEU A 152 0.02 -4.47 -0.67
C LEU A 152 -0.06 -4.62 -2.19
N ALA A 153 -0.31 -3.54 -2.93
CA ALA A 153 -0.35 -3.52 -4.39
C ALA A 153 1.00 -3.92 -4.99
N ILE A 154 2.11 -3.42 -4.44
CA ILE A 154 3.47 -3.78 -4.85
C ILE A 154 3.73 -5.26 -4.57
N LYS A 155 3.41 -5.75 -3.36
CA LYS A 155 3.61 -7.14 -2.95
C LYS A 155 2.76 -8.14 -3.74
N THR A 156 1.67 -7.69 -4.36
CA THR A 156 0.72 -8.54 -5.09
C THR A 156 0.87 -8.45 -6.61
N ALA A 157 1.87 -7.70 -7.09
CA ALA A 157 2.14 -7.50 -8.52
C ALA A 157 0.89 -7.07 -9.32
N VAL A 158 0.04 -6.26 -8.69
CA VAL A 158 -1.20 -5.77 -9.30
C VAL A 158 -0.87 -4.65 -10.30
N SER A 159 -1.66 -4.53 -11.36
CA SER A 159 -1.46 -3.50 -12.38
C SER A 159 -1.53 -2.09 -11.77
N ARG A 160 -0.70 -1.17 -12.27
CA ARG A 160 -0.63 0.24 -11.81
C ARG A 160 -1.98 0.97 -11.80
N ARG A 161 -2.91 0.58 -12.69
CA ARG A 161 -4.27 1.15 -12.76
C ARG A 161 -5.02 1.00 -11.43
N TRP A 162 -4.91 -0.15 -10.77
CA TRP A 162 -5.58 -0.40 -9.48
C TRP A 162 -4.91 0.33 -8.32
N LEU A 163 -3.59 0.51 -8.37
CA LEU A 163 -2.89 1.36 -7.40
C LEU A 163 -3.37 2.82 -7.51
N LEU A 164 -3.47 3.35 -8.73
CA LEU A 164 -4.00 4.69 -8.97
C LEU A 164 -5.47 4.81 -8.54
N ALA A 165 -6.29 3.79 -8.84
CA ALA A 165 -7.67 3.74 -8.38
C ALA A 165 -7.78 3.78 -6.84
N CYS A 166 -6.95 2.99 -6.13
CA CYS A 166 -6.89 3.02 -4.67
C CYS A 166 -6.50 4.40 -4.13
N CYS A 167 -5.48 5.02 -4.70
CA CYS A 167 -5.03 6.35 -4.29
C CYS A 167 -6.11 7.40 -4.56
N LEU A 168 -6.83 7.30 -5.68
CA LEU A 168 -7.93 8.19 -6.04
C LEU A 168 -9.11 8.03 -5.06
N VAL A 169 -9.49 6.79 -4.72
CA VAL A 169 -10.54 6.52 -3.73
C VAL A 169 -10.17 7.10 -2.37
N LEU A 170 -8.95 6.88 -1.89
CA LEU A 170 -8.46 7.43 -0.64
C LEU A 170 -8.37 8.96 -0.67
N ALA A 171 -7.97 9.56 -1.80
CA ALA A 171 -7.95 11.01 -1.98
C ALA A 171 -9.35 11.62 -1.93
N ILE A 172 -10.34 10.99 -2.57
CA ILE A 172 -11.73 11.48 -2.55
C ILE A 172 -12.31 11.39 -1.14
N ILE A 173 -12.19 10.23 -0.49
CA ILE A 173 -12.76 10.03 0.86
C ILE A 173 -12.02 10.89 1.89
N GLY A 174 -10.69 10.92 1.83
CA GLY A 174 -9.85 11.70 2.75
C GLY A 174 -9.98 13.20 2.54
N GLY A 175 -10.05 13.67 1.29
CA GLY A 175 -10.22 15.09 0.95
C GLY A 175 -11.64 15.62 1.21
N ALA A 176 -12.64 14.75 1.21
CA ALA A 176 -13.98 15.08 1.67
C ALA A 176 -14.10 15.06 3.21
N ALA A 177 -13.16 14.45 3.94
CA ALA A 177 -13.28 14.34 5.39
C ALA A 177 -13.05 15.69 6.07
N ASN A 178 -14.00 16.08 6.92
CA ASN A 178 -13.93 17.31 7.70
C ASN A 178 -14.25 17.01 9.17
N SER A 179 -13.68 17.80 10.07
CA SER A 179 -13.98 17.72 11.49
C SER A 179 -14.08 19.10 12.09
N SER A 180 -15.07 19.32 12.95
CA SER A 180 -15.18 20.53 13.75
C SER A 180 -15.18 20.15 15.22
N VAL A 181 -14.29 20.79 15.99
CA VAL A 181 -14.25 20.66 17.44
C VAL A 181 -14.72 21.98 18.04
N SER A 182 -15.76 21.91 18.86
CA SER A 182 -16.25 23.04 19.65
C SER A 182 -15.89 22.79 21.11
N LEU A 183 -15.00 23.61 21.64
CA LEU A 183 -14.58 23.55 23.04
C LEU A 183 -15.76 23.94 23.97
N PRO A 184 -15.86 23.32 25.15
CA PRO A 184 -16.86 23.70 26.14
C PRO A 184 -16.64 25.14 26.59
N THR A 185 -17.69 25.96 26.58
CA THR A 185 -17.71 27.29 27.21
C THR A 185 -18.67 27.25 28.41
N PRO A 186 -18.58 28.20 29.38
CA PRO A 186 -19.49 28.22 30.52
C PRO A 186 -20.95 28.15 30.07
N GLY A 187 -21.65 27.07 30.44
CA GLY A 187 -23.05 26.83 30.05
C GLY A 187 -23.28 26.00 28.78
N THR A 188 -22.23 25.60 28.03
CA THR A 188 -22.36 24.73 26.85
C THR A 188 -21.47 23.48 26.95
N LYS A 189 -21.96 22.36 26.43
CA LYS A 189 -21.17 21.12 26.32
C LYS A 189 -20.25 21.21 25.11
N GLY A 190 -19.01 20.77 25.25
CA GLY A 190 -18.11 20.58 24.12
C GLY A 190 -18.65 19.52 23.17
N SER A 191 -18.40 19.68 21.87
CA SER A 191 -18.84 18.73 20.85
C SER A 191 -17.75 18.51 19.81
N VAL A 192 -17.58 17.26 19.39
CA VAL A 192 -16.75 16.89 18.24
C VAL A 192 -17.69 16.39 17.16
N ALA A 193 -17.67 17.02 16.00
CA ALA A 193 -18.38 16.55 14.82
C ALA A 193 -17.37 16.10 13.77
N PHE A 194 -17.63 14.93 13.19
CA PHE A 194 -16.90 14.38 12.06
C PHE A 194 -17.89 14.24 10.91
N GLY A 195 -17.51 14.68 9.72
CA GLY A 195 -18.40 14.69 8.56
C GLY A 195 -17.65 14.61 7.25
N PHE A 196 -18.42 14.58 6.16
CA PHE A 196 -17.89 14.60 4.81
C PHE A 196 -18.48 15.80 4.06
N GLY A 197 -17.63 16.58 3.41
CA GLY A 197 -18.02 17.75 2.64
C GLY A 197 -16.82 18.41 1.97
N VAL A 198 -17.07 19.09 0.85
CA VAL A 198 -16.07 19.88 0.12
C VAL A 198 -16.48 21.33 0.21
N SER A 199 -15.57 22.19 0.68
CA SER A 199 -15.79 23.63 0.71
C SER A 199 -15.52 24.23 -0.66
N LEU A 200 -16.26 25.26 -1.05
CA LEU A 200 -16.02 26.04 -2.27
C LEU A 200 -15.80 27.50 -1.88
N PRO A 201 -14.54 28.01 -1.89
CA PRO A 201 -13.30 27.34 -2.30
C PRO A 201 -12.80 26.27 -1.30
N PRO A 202 -12.02 25.26 -1.76
CA PRO A 202 -11.49 24.21 -0.88
C PRO A 202 -10.45 24.80 0.07
N SER A 203 -10.47 24.34 1.33
CA SER A 203 -9.48 24.78 2.32
C SER A 203 -8.09 24.22 1.99
N PRO A 204 -6.99 24.89 2.40
CA PRO A 204 -5.63 24.35 2.21
C PRO A 204 -5.46 22.95 2.79
N GLN A 205 -6.16 22.65 3.90
CA GLN A 205 -6.19 21.33 4.51
C GLN A 205 -6.85 20.30 3.59
N GLN A 206 -8.01 20.61 3.01
CA GLN A 206 -8.68 19.72 2.06
C GLN A 206 -7.77 19.44 0.85
N ILE A 207 -7.13 20.48 0.31
CA ILE A 207 -6.16 20.32 -0.79
C ILE A 207 -5.04 19.36 -0.40
N ALA A 208 -4.47 19.52 0.80
CA ALA A 208 -3.43 18.61 1.31
C ALA A 208 -3.94 17.16 1.44
N GLN A 209 -5.15 16.96 1.96
CA GLN A 209 -5.77 15.64 2.08
C GLN A 209 -6.04 14.98 0.72
N PHE A 210 -6.42 15.73 -0.31
CA PHE A 210 -6.57 15.22 -1.68
C PHE A 210 -5.24 14.84 -2.30
N LEU A 211 -4.22 15.70 -2.15
CA LEU A 211 -2.92 15.49 -2.80
C LEU A 211 -2.09 14.39 -2.13
N LEU A 212 -2.21 14.21 -0.82
CA LEU A 212 -1.36 13.32 -0.06
C LEU A 212 -1.37 11.86 -0.55
N PRO A 213 -2.53 11.21 -0.77
CA PRO A 213 -2.55 9.84 -1.31
C PRO A 213 -1.95 9.73 -2.70
N LEU A 214 -2.17 10.74 -3.55
CA LEU A 214 -1.68 10.77 -4.92
C LEU A 214 -0.16 10.93 -4.96
N LEU A 215 0.39 11.83 -4.14
CA LEU A 215 1.83 12.05 -4.02
C LEU A 215 2.53 10.81 -3.47
N LEU A 216 1.99 10.19 -2.42
CA LEU A 216 2.52 8.93 -1.85
C LEU A 216 2.47 7.79 -2.87
N GLY A 217 1.36 7.66 -3.62
CA GLY A 217 1.22 6.69 -4.69
C GLY A 217 2.25 6.89 -5.80
N CYS A 218 2.44 8.13 -6.26
CA CYS A 218 3.44 8.50 -7.27
C CYS A 218 4.88 8.21 -6.79
N TRP A 219 5.19 8.57 -5.55
CA TRP A 219 6.50 8.32 -4.94
C TRP A 219 6.80 6.81 -4.87
N MET A 220 5.86 6.01 -4.39
CA MET A 220 5.98 4.55 -4.33
C MET A 220 6.17 3.90 -5.71
N LEU A 221 5.50 4.43 -6.74
CA LEU A 221 5.69 3.99 -8.12
C LEU A 221 7.10 4.30 -8.64
N HIS A 222 7.66 5.45 -8.25
CA HIS A 222 8.99 5.90 -8.66
C HIS A 222 10.10 5.12 -7.94
N VAL A 223 10.01 4.96 -6.62
CA VAL A 223 10.99 4.18 -5.83
C VAL A 223 11.09 2.75 -6.33
N GLY A 224 9.96 2.12 -6.67
CA GLY A 224 9.96 0.78 -7.26
C GLY A 224 10.49 0.68 -8.69
N ARG A 225 10.87 1.80 -9.34
CA ARG A 225 11.58 1.79 -10.64
C ARG A 225 13.09 1.89 -10.45
N GLY A 226 13.56 2.68 -9.47
CA GLY A 226 14.99 2.90 -9.23
C GLY A 226 15.74 1.61 -8.88
N THR A 227 15.13 0.74 -8.08
CA THR A 227 15.74 -0.56 -7.70
C THR A 227 15.91 -1.53 -8.87
N ALA A 228 15.17 -1.34 -9.97
CA ALA A 228 15.28 -2.21 -11.14
C ALA A 228 16.40 -1.80 -12.10
N VAL A 229 16.82 -0.52 -12.08
CA VAL A 229 17.86 0.00 -12.99
C VAL A 229 19.26 -0.29 -12.44
N SER A 230 19.44 -0.28 -11.12
CA SER A 230 20.76 -0.52 -10.50
C SER A 230 21.28 -1.96 -10.63
N VAL A 231 20.40 -2.94 -10.88
CA VAL A 231 20.77 -4.36 -11.00
C VAL A 231 21.19 -4.74 -12.43
N SER A 232 20.97 -3.86 -13.42
CA SER A 232 21.31 -4.11 -14.82
C SER A 232 22.67 -3.54 -15.26
N GLY A 233 23.42 -2.90 -14.34
CA GLY A 233 24.63 -2.12 -14.66
C GLY A 233 25.96 -2.68 -14.14
N ASN A 234 25.95 -3.87 -13.52
CA ASN A 234 27.15 -4.61 -13.09
C ASN A 234 27.12 -6.00 -13.70
#